data_AF-R7I8W7-F1
#
_entry.id   AF-R7I8W7-F1
#
_cell.length_a   1.000
_cell.length_b   1.000
_cell.length_c   1.000
_cell.angle_alpha   90.00
_cell.angle_beta   90.00
_cell.angle_gamma   90.00
#
_symmetry.space_group_name_H-M   'P 1'
#
loop_
_entity.id
_entity.type
_entity.pdbx_description
1 polymer ?
#
loop_
_entity_poly.entity_id
_entity_poly.type
_entity_poly.pdbx_seq_one_letter_code
_entity_poly.pdbx_strand_id
1 'polypeptide(L)'
;MSFPGHLGYWTKNDEDVVVSIGARRPVDDDYNPADFIYRNLKAIESTPEIWKRFGPLESELVKKGSSKVVIFDRTPVILLEWDGQFSRDNTPFYTHTTSAIYQDGSQYVDVEFYVASCDPEAAKRAGNKYQMLRDQILSSIRLVSADK
;
A
#
# COMPACT_ATOMS: atom_id res chain seq x y z
N MET A 1 14.54 -10.67 -25.91
CA MET A 1 13.57 -10.77 -24.80
C MET A 1 14.37 -10.76 -23.51
N SER A 2 14.46 -9.63 -22.83
CA SER A 2 15.10 -9.52 -21.52
C SER A 2 14.01 -9.52 -20.46
N PHE A 3 14.04 -10.50 -19.55
CA PHE A 3 13.28 -10.44 -18.30
C PHE A 3 14.17 -9.72 -17.28
N PRO A 4 13.87 -8.50 -16.82
CA PRO A 4 14.57 -7.92 -15.69
C PRO A 4 13.67 -8.05 -14.47
N GLY A 5 13.96 -9.02 -13.62
CA GLY A 5 13.28 -9.20 -12.36
C GLY A 5 13.92 -10.32 -11.57
N HIS A 6 15.09 -10.06 -10.99
CA HIS A 6 15.53 -10.88 -9.87
C HIS A 6 14.51 -10.68 -8.74
N LEU A 7 13.57 -11.62 -8.58
CA LEU A 7 12.89 -11.83 -7.31
C LEU A 7 14.00 -12.05 -6.27
N GLY A 8 14.12 -11.14 -5.31
CA GLY A 8 15.18 -11.20 -4.30
C GLY A 8 15.16 -12.55 -3.60
N TYR A 9 16.32 -13.21 -3.50
CA TYR A 9 16.45 -14.47 -2.76
C TYR A 9 16.11 -14.23 -1.29
N TRP A 10 15.36 -15.14 -0.67
CA TRP A 10 15.22 -15.19 0.80
C TRP A 10 16.63 -15.29 1.39
N THR A 11 16.99 -14.36 2.28
CA THR A 11 18.28 -14.40 3.00
C THR A 11 18.04 -14.60 4.48
N LYS A 12 19.10 -15.01 5.19
CA LYS A 12 19.09 -15.07 6.66
C LYS A 12 18.66 -13.75 7.32
N ASN A 13 18.87 -12.63 6.65
CA ASN A 13 18.48 -11.30 7.13
C ASN A 13 16.97 -11.04 7.03
N ASP A 14 16.20 -11.93 6.41
CA ASP A 14 14.74 -11.85 6.33
C ASP A 14 14.04 -12.79 7.33
N GLU A 15 14.78 -13.56 8.15
CA GLU A 15 14.19 -14.53 9.09
C GLU A 15 13.19 -13.88 10.07
N ASP A 16 13.44 -12.62 10.44
CA ASP A 16 12.61 -11.84 11.35
C ASP A 16 11.64 -10.87 10.62
N VAL A 17 11.45 -11.07 9.31
CA VAL A 17 10.59 -10.23 8.46
C VAL A 17 9.33 -10.98 8.09
N VAL A 18 8.18 -10.36 8.37
CA VAL A 18 6.87 -10.80 7.90
C VAL A 18 6.45 -9.92 6.74
N VAL A 19 6.14 -10.53 5.59
CA VAL A 19 5.51 -9.85 4.45
C VAL A 19 4.08 -10.32 4.34
N SER A 20 3.15 -9.40 4.21
CA SER A 20 1.72 -9.72 4.14
C SER A 20 1.02 -8.78 3.18
N ILE A 21 -0.05 -9.29 2.59
CA ILE A 21 -0.95 -8.53 1.72
C ILE A 21 -2.38 -8.71 2.20
N GLY A 22 -3.06 -7.61 2.42
CA GLY A 22 -4.47 -7.56 2.81
C GLY A 22 -5.26 -6.69 1.85
N ALA A 23 -6.51 -7.07 1.60
CA ALA A 23 -7.44 -6.24 0.83
C ALA A 23 -8.68 -5.97 1.69
N ARG A 24 -9.13 -4.71 1.70
CA ARG A 24 -10.33 -4.29 2.43
C ARG A 24 -11.20 -3.38 1.57
N ARG A 25 -12.52 -3.55 1.73
CA ARG A 25 -13.54 -2.61 1.25
C ARG A 25 -14.09 -1.87 2.48
N PRO A 26 -13.84 -0.57 2.63
CA PRO A 26 -14.49 0.21 3.68
C PRO A 26 -15.99 0.32 3.38
N VAL A 27 -16.80 0.03 4.41
CA VAL A 27 -18.25 -0.18 4.28
C VAL A 27 -19.04 1.14 4.43
N ASP A 28 -18.50 2.13 5.14
CA ASP A 28 -19.22 3.32 5.60
C ASP A 28 -18.58 4.64 5.12
N ASP A 29 -18.43 4.81 3.82
CA ASP A 29 -17.97 6.09 3.26
C ASP A 29 -19.06 6.71 2.38
N ASP A 30 -19.86 7.62 2.94
CA ASP A 30 -20.92 8.40 2.25
C ASP A 30 -20.41 9.25 1.07
N TYR A 31 -19.10 9.31 0.90
CA TYR A 31 -18.44 10.05 -0.17
C TYR A 31 -18.05 9.12 -1.32
N ASN A 32 -18.62 9.38 -2.50
CA ASN A 32 -18.30 8.71 -3.75
C ASN A 32 -16.87 9.07 -4.23
N PRO A 33 -15.84 8.22 -4.00
CA PRO A 33 -14.43 8.53 -4.25
C PRO A 33 -14.04 8.37 -5.72
N ALA A 34 -14.94 7.85 -6.54
CA ALA A 34 -14.76 7.57 -7.96
C ALA A 34 -14.46 8.82 -8.78
N ASP A 35 -15.14 9.92 -8.45
CA ASP A 35 -14.93 11.21 -9.11
C ASP A 35 -13.62 11.87 -8.66
N PHE A 36 -13.13 11.57 -7.46
CA PHE A 36 -11.93 12.19 -6.91
C PHE A 36 -10.67 11.75 -7.66
N ILE A 37 -10.43 10.45 -7.79
CA ILE A 37 -9.23 9.91 -8.45
C ILE A 37 -9.16 10.36 -9.90
N TYR A 38 -10.25 10.19 -10.66
CA TYR A 38 -10.27 10.48 -12.09
C TYR A 38 -10.13 11.98 -12.40
N ARG A 39 -10.77 12.87 -11.62
CA ARG A 39 -10.74 14.32 -11.87
C ARG A 39 -9.51 15.01 -11.29
N ASN A 40 -8.88 14.45 -10.27
CA ASN A 40 -7.85 15.14 -9.48
C ASN A 40 -6.47 14.48 -9.53
N LEU A 41 -6.19 13.60 -10.51
CA LEU A 41 -4.87 12.94 -10.67
C LEU A 41 -3.67 13.86 -10.39
N LYS A 42 -3.68 15.09 -10.95
CA LYS A 42 -2.62 16.09 -10.75
C LYS A 42 -2.64 16.78 -9.38
N ALA A 43 -3.82 16.95 -8.77
CA ALA A 43 -3.93 17.56 -7.44
C ALA A 43 -3.55 16.55 -6.35
N ILE A 44 -3.87 15.27 -6.53
CA ILE A 44 -3.59 14.19 -5.57
C ILE A 44 -2.09 14.03 -5.30
N GLU A 45 -1.25 14.21 -6.33
CA GLU A 45 0.22 14.16 -6.19
C GLU A 45 0.79 15.22 -5.21
N SER A 46 0.05 16.30 -4.94
CA SER A 46 0.53 17.45 -4.17
C SER A 46 -0.30 17.76 -2.90
N THR A 47 -1.24 16.90 -2.51
CA THR A 47 -2.30 17.26 -1.55
C THR A 47 -2.21 16.45 -0.25
N PRO A 48 -1.86 17.06 0.90
CA PRO A 48 -1.82 16.42 2.23
C PRO A 48 -3.14 15.75 2.67
N GLU A 49 -4.28 16.20 2.13
CA GLU A 49 -5.63 15.74 2.45
C GLU A 49 -5.85 14.27 2.10
N ILE A 50 -5.07 13.71 1.17
CA ILE A 50 -5.11 12.28 0.86
C ILE A 50 -4.82 11.41 2.10
N TRP A 51 -3.92 11.89 2.97
CA TRP A 51 -3.53 11.19 4.19
C TRP A 51 -4.59 11.27 5.28
N LYS A 52 -5.44 12.31 5.29
CA LYS A 52 -6.61 12.34 6.18
C LYS A 52 -7.66 11.32 5.78
N ARG A 53 -7.65 10.94 4.50
CA ARG A 53 -8.72 10.17 3.89
C ARG A 53 -8.42 8.69 3.80
N PHE A 54 -7.26 8.36 3.27
CA PHE A 54 -6.82 6.98 2.99
C PHE A 54 -5.56 6.62 3.77
N GLY A 55 -4.95 7.62 4.43
CA GLY A 55 -3.78 7.38 5.25
C GLY A 55 -4.13 6.69 6.57
N PRO A 56 -3.12 6.11 7.23
CA PRO A 56 -3.26 5.57 8.58
C PRO A 56 -3.73 6.64 9.59
N LEU A 57 -4.40 6.19 10.65
CA LEU A 57 -4.93 7.07 11.70
C LEU A 57 -3.80 7.83 12.41
N GLU A 58 -3.97 9.13 12.64
CA GLU A 58 -2.94 10.02 13.21
C GLU A 58 -2.56 9.69 14.67
N SER A 59 -3.32 8.83 15.35
CA SER A 59 -3.07 8.42 16.73
C SER A 59 -1.89 7.46 16.89
N GLU A 60 -1.38 6.89 15.80
CA GLU A 60 -0.24 5.97 15.81
C GLU A 60 1.08 6.72 15.56
N LEU A 61 2.20 6.20 16.09
CA LEU A 61 3.56 6.67 15.76
C LEU A 61 3.87 6.32 14.30
N VAL A 62 3.31 7.10 13.39
CA VAL A 62 3.33 6.85 11.95
C VAL A 62 4.04 7.95 11.21
N LYS A 63 4.98 7.56 10.36
CA LYS A 63 5.69 8.45 9.45
C LYS A 63 5.14 8.28 8.04
N LYS A 64 4.41 9.29 7.58
CA LYS A 64 3.90 9.38 6.22
C LYS A 64 5.07 9.52 5.24
N GLY A 65 5.09 8.68 4.22
CA GLY A 65 6.08 8.63 3.15
C GLY A 65 5.54 9.24 1.86
N SER A 66 5.83 8.60 0.73
CA SER A 66 5.40 9.11 -0.57
C SER A 66 3.91 8.86 -0.83
N SER A 67 3.26 9.80 -1.52
CA SER A 67 1.93 9.62 -2.10
C SER A 67 2.01 9.94 -3.58
N LYS A 68 1.56 9.03 -4.45
CA LYS A 68 1.57 9.25 -5.90
C LYS A 68 0.40 8.52 -6.57
N VAL A 69 0.06 8.94 -7.78
CA VAL A 69 -0.89 8.21 -8.60
C VAL A 69 -0.15 7.46 -9.70
N VAL A 70 -0.52 6.20 -9.90
CA VAL A 70 0.00 5.34 -10.96
C VAL A 70 -1.14 4.77 -11.78
N ILE A 71 -0.84 4.31 -12.99
CA ILE A 71 -1.81 3.60 -13.83
C ILE A 71 -1.37 2.15 -13.93
N PHE A 72 -2.15 1.24 -13.34
CA PHE A 72 -1.97 -0.20 -13.46
C PHE A 72 -3.03 -0.77 -14.40
N ASP A 73 -2.60 -1.34 -15.52
CA ASP A 73 -3.49 -1.89 -16.58
C ASP A 73 -4.71 -1.00 -16.90
N ARG A 74 -4.46 0.29 -17.15
CA ARG A 74 -5.45 1.34 -17.45
C ARG A 74 -6.36 1.74 -16.27
N THR A 75 -6.17 1.16 -15.09
CA THR A 75 -6.83 1.59 -13.86
C THR A 75 -5.96 2.59 -13.12
N PRO A 76 -6.45 3.81 -12.81
CA PRO A 76 -5.74 4.73 -11.93
C PRO A 76 -5.76 4.20 -10.49
N VAL A 77 -4.60 4.22 -9.85
CA VAL A 77 -4.39 3.69 -8.49
C VAL A 77 -3.59 4.70 -7.69
N ILE A 78 -4.09 5.05 -6.50
CA ILE A 78 -3.31 5.86 -5.56
C ILE A 78 -2.39 4.92 -4.78
N LEU A 79 -1.10 5.22 -4.76
CA LEU A 79 -0.13 4.58 -3.88
C LEU A 79 0.20 5.50 -2.71
N LEU A 80 0.11 4.97 -1.50
CA LEU A 80 0.44 5.62 -0.25
C LEU A 80 1.46 4.77 0.51
N GLU A 81 2.59 5.35 0.89
CA GLU A 81 3.63 4.66 1.66
C GLU A 81 3.77 5.26 3.04
N TRP A 82 3.84 4.44 4.08
CA TRP A 82 4.10 4.92 5.44
C TRP A 82 4.86 3.89 6.27
N ASP A 83 5.59 4.40 7.26
CA ASP A 83 6.21 3.59 8.30
C ASP A 83 5.34 3.69 9.57
N GLY A 84 5.07 2.56 10.22
CA GLY A 84 4.29 2.52 11.46
C GLY A 84 4.96 1.66 12.53
N GLN A 85 4.43 1.72 13.74
CA GLN A 85 4.86 0.87 14.84
C GLN A 85 3.65 0.34 15.60
N PHE A 86 3.63 -0.97 15.88
CA PHE A 86 2.68 -1.58 16.81
C PHE A 86 3.43 -2.45 17.80
N SER A 87 2.76 -2.82 18.89
CA SER A 87 3.31 -3.74 19.89
C SER A 87 2.43 -4.97 20.02
N ARG A 88 3.05 -6.15 20.05
CA ARG A 88 2.38 -7.41 20.36
C ARG A 88 3.13 -8.09 21.51
N ASP A 89 2.42 -8.43 22.58
CA ASP A 89 3.01 -9.07 23.76
C ASP A 89 4.25 -8.31 24.30
N ASN A 90 4.14 -6.98 24.39
CA ASN A 90 5.22 -6.04 24.76
C ASN A 90 6.44 -6.01 23.83
N THR A 91 6.40 -6.72 22.70
CA THR A 91 7.44 -6.67 21.67
C THR A 91 7.07 -5.64 20.60
N PRO A 92 7.90 -4.62 20.34
CA PRO A 92 7.64 -3.65 19.30
C PRO A 92 7.91 -4.26 17.91
N PHE A 93 7.03 -3.97 16.97
CA PHE A 93 7.17 -4.27 15.55
C PHE A 93 7.12 -2.97 14.77
N TYR A 94 8.06 -2.83 13.85
CA TYR A 94 8.16 -1.74 12.91
C TYR A 94 7.64 -2.20 11.57
N THR A 95 6.84 -1.36 10.94
CA THR A 95 6.18 -1.67 9.68
C THR A 95 6.57 -0.70 8.60
N HIS A 96 6.68 -1.22 7.38
CA HIS A 96 6.72 -0.44 6.16
C HIS A 96 5.55 -0.89 5.29
N THR A 97 4.58 0.00 5.08
CA THR A 97 3.32 -0.30 4.42
C THR A 97 3.18 0.51 3.15
N THR A 98 2.67 -0.14 2.11
CA THR A 98 2.20 0.50 0.88
C THR A 98 0.74 0.14 0.67
N SER A 99 -0.15 1.12 0.73
CA SER A 99 -1.53 0.96 0.25
C SER A 99 -1.65 1.31 -1.22
N ALA A 100 -2.42 0.49 -1.92
CA ALA A 100 -2.91 0.73 -3.26
C ALA A 100 -4.42 0.87 -3.24
N ILE A 101 -4.91 2.07 -3.54
CA ILE A 101 -6.33 2.38 -3.56
C ILE A 101 -6.84 2.28 -4.99
N TYR A 102 -7.66 1.26 -5.25
CA TYR A 102 -8.31 1.02 -6.54
C TYR A 102 -9.73 1.55 -6.52
N GLN A 103 -10.16 2.12 -7.63
CA GLN A 103 -11.54 2.54 -7.83
C GLN A 103 -12.39 1.37 -8.33
N ASP A 104 -13.48 1.05 -7.63
CA ASP A 104 -14.49 0.05 -8.03
C ASP A 104 -15.88 0.68 -8.07
N GLY A 105 -16.31 1.16 -9.24
CA GLY A 105 -17.57 1.89 -9.38
C GLY A 105 -17.57 3.15 -8.51
N SER A 106 -18.55 3.26 -7.61
CA SER A 106 -18.66 4.35 -6.61
C SER A 106 -17.94 4.05 -5.28
N GLN A 107 -17.23 2.93 -5.19
CA GLN A 107 -16.47 2.50 -4.03
C GLN A 107 -14.98 2.47 -4.33
N TYR A 108 -14.19 2.13 -3.32
CA TYR A 108 -12.78 1.83 -3.47
C TYR A 108 -12.42 0.54 -2.75
N VAL A 109 -11.35 -0.08 -3.22
CA VAL A 109 -10.69 -1.22 -2.59
C VAL A 109 -9.30 -0.76 -2.19
N ASP A 110 -8.98 -0.89 -0.91
CA ASP A 110 -7.64 -0.64 -0.40
C ASP A 110 -6.91 -1.97 -0.26
N VAL A 111 -5.76 -2.07 -0.94
CA VAL A 111 -4.88 -3.23 -0.86
C VAL A 111 -3.57 -2.80 -0.22
N GLU A 112 -3.34 -3.30 0.99
CA GLU A 112 -2.15 -3.03 1.79
C GLU A 112 -1.13 -4.13 1.55
N PHE A 113 0.05 -3.76 1.08
CA PHE A 113 1.25 -4.58 1.17
C PHE A 113 2.07 -4.07 2.35
N TYR A 114 2.21 -4.88 3.41
CA TYR A 114 2.98 -4.48 4.57
C TYR A 114 4.10 -5.45 4.89
N VAL A 115 5.21 -4.88 5.34
CA VAL A 115 6.39 -5.58 5.84
C VAL A 115 6.53 -5.23 7.30
N ALA A 116 6.70 -6.22 8.18
CA ALA A 116 6.88 -6.03 9.61
C ALA A 116 8.14 -6.74 10.12
N SER A 117 8.86 -6.12 11.06
CA SER A 117 9.98 -6.74 11.77
C SER A 117 10.18 -6.11 13.15
N CYS A 118 10.79 -6.85 14.07
CA CYS A 118 11.27 -6.28 15.34
C CYS A 118 12.48 -5.35 15.15
N ASP A 119 13.21 -5.45 14.02
CA ASP A 119 14.28 -4.53 13.63
C ASP A 119 13.74 -3.49 12.63
N PRO A 120 13.74 -2.18 12.97
CA PRO A 120 13.26 -1.12 12.07
C PRO A 120 14.05 -1.05 10.76
N GLU A 121 15.36 -1.32 10.81
CA GLU A 121 16.19 -1.31 9.61
C GLU A 121 15.92 -2.55 8.74
N ALA A 122 15.59 -3.70 9.34
CA ALA A 122 15.17 -4.89 8.61
C ALA A 122 13.84 -4.65 7.88
N ALA A 123 12.84 -4.09 8.56
CA ALA A 123 11.55 -3.76 7.97
C ALA A 123 11.70 -2.84 6.75
N LYS A 124 12.52 -1.77 6.88
CA LYS A 124 12.78 -0.83 5.80
C LYS A 124 13.58 -1.44 4.64
N ARG A 125 14.64 -2.20 4.93
CA ARG A 125 15.42 -2.91 3.90
C ARG A 125 14.53 -3.89 3.12
N ALA A 126 13.69 -4.64 3.82
CA ALA A 126 12.77 -5.58 3.20
C ALA A 126 11.68 -4.87 2.38
N GLY A 127 11.15 -3.74 2.84
CA GLY A 127 10.25 -2.89 2.05
C GLY A 127 10.84 -2.53 0.68
N ASN A 128 12.11 -2.08 0.66
CA ASN A 128 12.82 -1.79 -0.58
C ASN A 128 13.12 -3.04 -1.41
N LYS A 129 13.55 -4.13 -0.76
CA LYS A 129 13.89 -5.41 -1.42
C LYS A 129 12.69 -6.00 -2.16
N TYR A 130 11.51 -5.97 -1.53
CA TYR A 130 10.29 -6.53 -2.08
C TYR A 130 9.49 -5.53 -2.92
N GLN A 131 10.02 -4.33 -3.17
CA GLN A 131 9.34 -3.29 -3.95
C GLN A 131 8.91 -3.78 -5.34
N MET A 132 9.78 -4.49 -6.06
CA MET A 132 9.43 -5.03 -7.38
C MET A 132 8.32 -6.08 -7.32
N LEU A 133 8.35 -6.95 -6.30
CA LEU A 133 7.32 -7.96 -6.08
C LEU A 133 5.99 -7.30 -5.71
N ARG A 134 6.02 -6.33 -4.79
CA ARG A 134 4.87 -5.50 -4.43
C ARG A 134 4.25 -4.88 -5.68
N ASP A 135 5.05 -4.18 -6.50
CA ASP A 135 4.55 -3.50 -7.70
C ASP A 135 3.97 -4.50 -8.72
N GLN A 136 4.56 -5.69 -8.86
CA GLN A 136 4.03 -6.78 -9.69
C GLN A 136 2.70 -7.31 -9.17
N ILE A 137 2.60 -7.58 -7.86
CA ILE A 137 1.36 -8.04 -7.24
C ILE A 137 0.26 -6.99 -7.42
N LEU A 138 0.54 -5.74 -7.04
CA LEU A 138 -0.43 -4.64 -7.13
C LEU A 138 -0.86 -4.38 -8.59
N SER A 139 0.07 -4.41 -9.55
CA SER A 139 -0.30 -4.26 -10.97
C SER A 139 -1.06 -5.46 -11.56
N SER A 140 -1.01 -6.62 -10.91
CA SER A 140 -1.77 -7.83 -11.31
C SER A 140 -3.20 -7.85 -10.77
N ILE A 141 -3.55 -6.99 -9.82
CA ILE A 141 -4.88 -6.94 -9.24
C ILE A 141 -5.90 -6.57 -10.32
N ARG A 142 -7.01 -7.31 -10.35
CA ARG A 142 -8.16 -7.05 -11.22
C ARG A 142 -9.40 -6.97 -10.34
N LEU A 143 -10.11 -5.86 -10.44
CA LEU A 143 -11.40 -5.71 -9.81
C LEU A 143 -12.44 -6.43 -10.66
N VAL A 144 -13.13 -7.39 -10.06
CA VAL A 144 -14.21 -8.14 -10.69
C VAL A 144 -15.50 -7.71 -10.00
N SER A 145 -16.36 -6.99 -10.73
CA SER A 145 -17.71 -6.72 -10.24
C SER A 145 -18.48 -8.03 -10.12
N ALA A 146 -19.27 -8.18 -9.06
CA ALA A 146 -20.09 -9.36 -8.83
C ALA A 146 -21.29 -9.48 -9.80
N ASP A 147 -21.47 -8.52 -10.71
CA ASP A 147 -22.56 -8.54 -11.68
C ASP A 147 -22.20 -9.31 -12.96
N LYS A 148 -22.55 -10.60 -12.96
CA LYS A 148 -22.93 -11.38 -14.15
C LYS A 148 -24.08 -12.32 -13.84
#